data_AF-A0A081C9D1-F1
#
_entry.id   AF-A0A081C9D1-F1
#
_cell.length_a   1.000
_cell.length_b   1.000
_cell.length_c   1.000
_cell.angle_alpha   90.00
_cell.angle_beta   90.00
_cell.angle_gamma   90.00
#
_symmetry.space_group_name_H-M   'P 1'
#
loop_
_entity.id
_entity.type
_entity.pdbx_description
1 polymer ?
#
loop_
_entity_poly.entity_id
_entity_poly.type
_entity_poly.pdbx_seq_one_letter_code
_entity_poly.pdbx_strand_id
1 'polypeptide(L)'
;MSKSKKRRKNGPTLPPIVTLRPRLDQLFSDVSFLEQEMSAGKTQIDHLLKEITPQDFWPVLLKAYQAASEQVQQSLAAMLPQWIRERGDQDTLIELVDLGRFDEKGQQNILQWLQAAGTDITDLQQKEETDRFFEAYTFSDDSQGFILLFWYEDRRRRKVEGVNFLLDYNPPWEGAVKDAMFIPAGQPERVVQTHLGFWRQRGVPLISLNAIQAKEHILQHLLSNRRAKIRLPRDLIISRKTFLENVLILPDGARTPRFTKQDFDELSQTGKSPEAIRRYEQTVGRMVRLPDGKEALIDANLVENDPL
;
A
#
# COMPACT_ATOMS: atom_id res chain seq x y z
N MET A 1 -64.37 43.00 -12.18
CA MET A 1 -63.72 41.68 -12.18
C MET A 1 -62.28 41.82 -12.66
N SER A 2 -61.29 41.47 -11.85
CA SER A 2 -59.91 41.25 -12.32
C SER A 2 -59.27 40.19 -11.44
N LYS A 3 -59.06 38.98 -11.99
CA LYS A 3 -58.36 37.88 -11.33
C LYS A 3 -56.87 38.05 -11.60
N SER A 4 -56.12 38.53 -10.61
CA SER A 4 -54.66 38.61 -10.69
C SER A 4 -54.06 37.19 -10.68
N LYS A 5 -53.37 36.81 -11.77
CA LYS A 5 -52.59 35.56 -11.87
C LYS A 5 -51.37 35.64 -10.95
N LYS A 6 -51.38 34.84 -9.88
CA LYS A 6 -50.25 34.67 -8.95
C LYS A 6 -49.11 33.95 -9.69
N ARG A 7 -48.07 34.69 -10.11
CA ARG A 7 -46.82 34.12 -10.65
C ARG A 7 -46.17 33.25 -9.57
N ARG A 8 -46.12 31.93 -9.77
CA ARG A 8 -45.30 31.02 -8.97
C ARG A 8 -43.83 31.44 -9.15
N LYS A 9 -43.19 31.86 -8.06
CA LYS A 9 -41.74 32.08 -8.02
C LYS A 9 -41.08 30.71 -8.16
N ASN A 10 -40.38 30.48 -9.27
CA ASN A 10 -39.47 29.34 -9.39
C ASN A 10 -38.39 29.52 -8.32
N GLY A 11 -38.34 28.60 -7.36
CA GLY A 11 -37.25 28.54 -6.39
C GLY A 11 -35.90 28.33 -7.10
N PRO A 12 -34.78 28.54 -6.39
CA PRO A 12 -33.46 28.30 -6.95
C PRO A 12 -33.36 26.85 -7.46
N THR A 13 -33.08 26.69 -8.75
CA THR A 13 -32.86 25.40 -9.38
C THR A 13 -31.57 24.82 -8.82
N LEU A 14 -31.65 23.68 -8.12
CA LEU A 14 -30.46 22.99 -7.61
C LEU A 14 -29.57 22.54 -8.78
N PRO A 15 -28.23 22.58 -8.64
CA PRO A 15 -27.33 22.08 -9.66
C PRO A 15 -27.63 20.60 -9.99
N PRO A 16 -27.57 20.17 -11.28
CA PRO A 16 -27.93 18.81 -11.68
C PRO A 16 -27.21 17.72 -10.88
N ILE A 17 -25.91 17.90 -10.60
CA ILE A 17 -25.08 16.97 -9.84
C ILE A 17 -25.60 16.68 -8.43
N VAL A 18 -26.21 17.66 -7.76
CA VAL A 18 -26.76 17.51 -6.39
C VAL A 18 -27.93 16.53 -6.38
N THR A 19 -28.70 16.50 -7.47
CA THR A 19 -29.87 15.63 -7.62
C THR A 19 -29.55 14.28 -8.27
N LEU A 20 -28.33 14.11 -8.80
CA LEU A 20 -27.95 12.90 -9.54
C LEU A 20 -28.01 11.66 -8.65
N ARG A 21 -27.44 11.73 -7.44
CA ARG A 21 -27.38 10.56 -6.56
C ARG A 21 -28.76 10.01 -6.19
N PRO A 22 -29.71 10.81 -5.66
CA PRO A 22 -31.06 10.31 -5.37
C PRO A 22 -31.79 9.75 -6.60
N ARG A 23 -31.56 10.32 -7.79
CA ARG A 23 -32.18 9.85 -9.04
C ARG A 23 -31.62 8.50 -9.47
N LEU A 24 -30.32 8.29 -9.34
CA LEU A 24 -29.70 6.99 -9.59
C LEU A 24 -30.16 5.95 -8.59
N ASP A 25 -30.25 6.30 -7.30
CA ASP A 25 -30.77 5.38 -6.27
C ASP A 25 -32.21 4.97 -6.58
N GLN A 26 -33.06 5.91 -6.99
CA GLN A 26 -34.44 5.64 -7.40
C GLN A 26 -34.48 4.72 -8.62
N LEU A 27 -33.67 5.01 -9.65
CA LEU A 27 -33.56 4.21 -10.85
C LEU A 27 -33.12 2.76 -10.54
N PHE A 28 -32.12 2.60 -9.69
CA PHE A 28 -31.56 1.30 -9.31
C PHE A 28 -32.45 0.53 -8.32
N SER A 29 -33.43 1.19 -7.71
CA SER A 29 -34.42 0.54 -6.85
C SER A 29 -35.66 0.07 -7.62
N ASP A 30 -35.82 0.48 -8.88
CA ASP A 30 -36.96 0.12 -9.72
C ASP A 30 -36.77 -1.30 -10.29
N VAL A 31 -37.71 -2.21 -9.98
CA VAL A 31 -37.69 -3.59 -10.49
C VAL A 31 -37.69 -3.62 -12.02
N SER A 32 -38.36 -2.66 -12.66
CA SER A 32 -38.41 -2.58 -14.12
C SER A 32 -37.05 -2.28 -14.74
N PHE A 33 -36.10 -1.70 -14.00
CA PHE A 33 -34.73 -1.49 -14.49
C PHE A 33 -34.01 -2.81 -14.76
N LEU A 34 -34.30 -3.85 -13.97
CA LEU A 34 -33.70 -5.19 -14.12
C LEU A 34 -34.28 -5.98 -15.30
N GLU A 35 -35.52 -5.68 -15.68
CA GLU A 35 -36.25 -6.38 -16.75
C GLU A 35 -36.05 -5.73 -18.13
N GLN A 36 -35.46 -4.53 -18.16
CA GLN A 36 -35.22 -3.79 -19.40
C GLN A 36 -34.03 -4.33 -20.19
N GLU A 37 -34.12 -4.23 -21.51
CA GLU A 37 -32.97 -4.46 -22.39
C GLU A 37 -31.83 -3.50 -22.04
N MET A 38 -30.58 -3.97 -22.15
CA MET A 38 -29.38 -3.20 -21.79
C MET A 38 -29.32 -1.81 -22.47
N SER A 39 -29.85 -1.67 -23.69
CA SER A 39 -29.91 -0.41 -24.43
C SER A 39 -30.84 0.63 -23.79
N ALA A 40 -31.97 0.19 -23.23
CA ALA A 40 -32.92 1.06 -22.54
C ALA A 40 -32.34 1.56 -21.21
N GLY A 41 -31.67 0.68 -20.46
CA GLY A 41 -30.95 1.04 -19.23
C GLY A 41 -29.87 2.10 -19.46
N LYS A 42 -29.02 1.94 -20.48
CA LYS A 42 -28.02 2.94 -20.89
C LYS A 42 -28.65 4.30 -21.16
N THR A 43 -29.73 4.31 -21.96
CA THR A 43 -30.43 5.55 -22.37
C THR A 43 -30.99 6.31 -21.16
N GLN A 44 -31.53 5.60 -20.17
CA GLN A 44 -32.04 6.21 -18.94
C GLN A 44 -30.91 6.84 -18.12
N ILE A 45 -29.78 6.15 -17.97
CA ILE A 45 -28.62 6.69 -17.28
C ILE A 45 -28.09 7.92 -18.04
N ASP A 46 -27.91 7.84 -19.35
CA ASP A 46 -27.45 8.97 -20.18
C ASP A 46 -28.36 10.19 -20.05
N HIS A 47 -29.68 9.98 -19.98
CA HIS A 47 -30.64 11.06 -19.75
C HIS A 47 -30.45 11.72 -18.36
N LEU A 48 -30.15 10.94 -17.31
CA LEU A 48 -29.85 11.48 -15.98
C LEU A 48 -28.53 12.25 -15.92
N LEU A 49 -27.57 11.86 -16.75
CA LEU A 49 -26.23 12.46 -16.83
C LEU A 49 -26.15 13.67 -17.75
N LYS A 50 -27.25 14.02 -18.42
CA LYS A 50 -27.32 15.19 -19.30
C LYS A 50 -26.84 16.43 -18.54
N GLU A 51 -25.88 17.15 -19.13
CA GLU A 51 -25.26 18.37 -18.58
C GLU A 51 -24.29 18.15 -17.38
N ILE A 52 -23.89 16.91 -17.09
CA ILE A 52 -22.90 16.60 -16.05
C ILE A 52 -21.63 16.03 -16.69
N THR A 53 -20.47 16.52 -16.28
CA THR A 53 -19.19 16.06 -16.84
C THR A 53 -18.85 14.65 -16.32
N PRO A 54 -18.09 13.84 -17.10
CA PRO A 54 -17.59 12.54 -16.63
C PRO A 54 -16.85 12.60 -15.30
N GLN A 55 -16.02 13.64 -15.11
CA GLN A 55 -15.25 13.85 -13.87
C GLN A 55 -16.16 13.97 -12.64
N ASP A 56 -17.34 14.57 -12.80
CA ASP A 56 -18.29 14.79 -11.71
C ASP A 56 -19.22 13.59 -11.50
N PHE A 57 -19.71 12.95 -12.58
CA PHE A 57 -20.71 11.89 -12.41
C PHE A 57 -20.12 10.53 -12.06
N TRP A 58 -18.91 10.18 -12.51
CA TRP A 58 -18.34 8.84 -12.27
C TRP A 58 -18.24 8.50 -10.77
N PRO A 59 -17.74 9.40 -9.90
CA PRO A 59 -17.74 9.16 -8.45
C PRO A 59 -19.15 8.97 -7.87
N VAL A 60 -20.16 9.66 -8.42
CA VAL A 60 -21.54 9.56 -7.96
C VAL A 60 -22.19 8.24 -8.41
N LEU A 61 -21.99 7.88 -9.67
CA LEU A 61 -22.50 6.64 -10.27
C LEU A 61 -21.89 5.41 -9.60
N LEU A 62 -20.58 5.41 -9.36
CA LEU A 62 -19.91 4.30 -8.69
C LEU A 62 -20.42 4.09 -7.27
N LYS A 63 -20.63 5.17 -6.51
CA LYS A 63 -21.25 5.06 -5.20
C LYS A 63 -22.68 4.53 -5.29
N ALA A 64 -23.44 4.91 -6.33
CA ALA A 64 -24.83 4.47 -6.50
C ALA A 64 -24.87 2.97 -6.81
N TYR A 65 -24.00 2.53 -7.72
CA TYR A 65 -23.72 1.13 -7.99
C TYR A 65 -23.39 0.34 -6.71
N GLN A 66 -22.45 0.81 -5.88
CA GLN A 66 -22.02 0.11 -4.66
C GLN A 66 -23.13 -0.04 -3.61
N ALA A 67 -24.13 0.85 -3.63
CA ALA A 67 -25.27 0.81 -2.70
C ALA A 67 -26.48 0.06 -3.26
N ALA A 68 -26.50 -0.25 -4.56
CA ALA A 68 -27.57 -0.99 -5.20
C ALA A 68 -27.57 -2.46 -4.73
N SER A 69 -28.68 -3.17 -4.97
CA SER A 69 -28.77 -4.61 -4.68
C SER A 69 -27.77 -5.40 -5.53
N GLU A 70 -27.38 -6.61 -5.08
CA GLU A 70 -26.44 -7.46 -5.82
C GLU A 70 -26.90 -7.75 -7.25
N GLN A 71 -28.19 -7.96 -7.46
CA GLN A 71 -28.77 -8.21 -8.78
C GLN A 71 -28.59 -7.01 -9.72
N VAL A 72 -28.78 -5.78 -9.20
CA VAL A 72 -28.56 -4.55 -9.97
C VAL A 72 -27.07 -4.34 -10.24
N GLN A 73 -26.21 -4.62 -9.26
CA GLN A 73 -24.77 -4.57 -9.45
C GLN A 73 -24.32 -5.53 -10.56
N GLN A 74 -24.82 -6.76 -10.59
CA GLN A 74 -24.49 -7.71 -11.65
C GLN A 74 -24.94 -7.24 -13.03
N SER A 75 -26.17 -6.73 -13.14
CA SER A 75 -26.70 -6.19 -14.40
C SER A 75 -25.87 -4.99 -14.89
N LEU A 76 -25.57 -4.04 -14.00
CA LEU A 76 -24.73 -2.89 -14.31
C LEU A 76 -23.30 -3.31 -14.67
N ALA A 77 -22.69 -4.25 -13.94
CA ALA A 77 -21.33 -4.73 -14.22
C ALA A 77 -21.21 -5.39 -15.60
N ALA A 78 -22.28 -6.03 -16.09
CA ALA A 78 -22.32 -6.56 -17.46
C ALA A 78 -22.44 -5.45 -18.53
N MET A 79 -23.13 -4.35 -18.21
CA MET A 79 -23.42 -3.25 -19.14
C MET A 79 -22.33 -2.18 -19.21
N LEU A 80 -21.76 -1.81 -18.06
CA LEU A 80 -20.86 -0.67 -17.90
C LEU A 80 -19.61 -0.76 -18.79
N PRO A 81 -18.91 -1.91 -18.97
CA PRO A 81 -17.73 -1.96 -19.82
C PRO A 81 -17.99 -1.55 -21.26
N GLN A 82 -19.09 -2.04 -21.85
CA GLN A 82 -19.47 -1.66 -23.21
C GLN A 82 -19.89 -0.19 -23.26
N TRP A 83 -20.64 0.28 -22.26
CA TRP A 83 -21.11 1.67 -22.22
C TRP A 83 -19.97 2.68 -22.04
N ILE A 84 -18.95 2.35 -21.21
CA ILE A 84 -17.72 3.14 -21.07
C ILE A 84 -17.02 3.29 -22.43
N ARG A 85 -16.88 2.19 -23.17
CA ARG A 85 -16.28 2.19 -24.51
C ARG A 85 -17.07 3.04 -25.50
N GLU A 86 -18.39 2.90 -25.52
CA GLU A 86 -19.27 3.66 -26.41
C GLU A 86 -19.24 5.16 -26.14
N ARG A 87 -19.11 5.56 -24.87
CA ARG A 87 -19.03 6.97 -24.47
C ARG A 87 -17.65 7.59 -24.66
N GLY A 88 -16.60 6.77 -24.82
CA GLY A 88 -15.22 7.27 -24.89
C GLY A 88 -14.70 7.76 -23.54
N ASP A 89 -15.26 7.28 -22.42
CA ASP A 89 -14.94 7.76 -21.08
C ASP A 89 -13.69 7.06 -20.47
N GLN A 90 -12.99 6.20 -21.23
CA GLN A 90 -11.83 5.44 -20.74
C GLN A 90 -10.74 6.34 -20.15
N ASP A 91 -10.29 7.35 -20.90
CA ASP A 91 -9.19 8.23 -20.48
C ASP A 91 -9.55 9.03 -19.23
N THR A 92 -10.82 9.46 -19.11
CA THR A 92 -11.29 10.17 -17.91
C THR A 92 -11.30 9.25 -16.69
N LEU A 93 -11.74 7.99 -16.86
CA LEU A 93 -11.71 7.02 -15.76
C LEU A 93 -10.27 6.67 -15.34
N ILE A 94 -9.34 6.54 -16.30
CA ILE A 94 -7.90 6.38 -16.03
C ILE A 94 -7.39 7.56 -15.19
N GLU A 95 -7.67 8.79 -15.61
CA GLU A 95 -7.27 10.01 -14.89
C GLU A 95 -7.85 10.04 -13.47
N LEU A 96 -9.14 9.72 -13.29
CA LEU A 96 -9.78 9.70 -11.98
C LEU A 96 -9.20 8.63 -11.04
N VAL A 97 -8.78 7.48 -11.60
CA VAL A 97 -8.07 6.43 -10.86
C VAL A 97 -6.68 6.90 -10.44
N ASP A 98 -5.91 7.51 -11.34
CA ASP A 98 -4.58 8.06 -11.08
C ASP A 98 -4.63 9.17 -10.01
N LEU A 99 -5.67 10.02 -10.04
CA LEU A 99 -5.94 11.05 -9.05
C LEU A 99 -6.48 10.53 -7.70
N GLY A 100 -6.69 9.22 -7.54
CA GLY A 100 -7.17 8.63 -6.27
C GLY A 100 -8.58 9.09 -5.86
N ARG A 101 -9.45 9.39 -6.84
CA ARG A 101 -10.81 9.91 -6.60
C ARG A 101 -11.77 8.85 -6.06
N PHE A 102 -11.46 7.57 -6.26
CA PHE A 102 -12.24 6.44 -5.78
C PHE A 102 -11.66 5.88 -4.47
N ASP A 103 -12.47 5.12 -3.73
CA ASP A 103 -11.98 4.26 -2.65
C ASP A 103 -11.44 2.94 -3.23
N GLU A 104 -10.81 2.11 -2.41
CA GLU A 104 -10.15 0.87 -2.86
C GLU A 104 -11.12 -0.05 -3.62
N LYS A 105 -12.29 -0.33 -3.05
CA LYS A 105 -13.32 -1.16 -3.68
C LYS A 105 -13.84 -0.52 -4.97
N GLY A 106 -14.08 0.79 -4.98
CA GLY A 106 -14.54 1.50 -6.16
C GLY A 106 -13.54 1.44 -7.29
N GLN A 107 -12.26 1.64 -6.99
CA GLN A 107 -11.19 1.59 -7.97
C GLN A 107 -11.02 0.18 -8.57
N GLN A 108 -11.12 -0.88 -7.76
CA GLN A 108 -11.11 -2.26 -8.27
C GLN A 108 -12.24 -2.48 -9.28
N ASN A 109 -13.45 -1.98 -9.00
CA ASN A 109 -14.57 -2.04 -9.97
C ASN A 109 -14.25 -1.27 -11.25
N ILE A 110 -13.74 -0.03 -11.14
CA ILE A 110 -13.37 0.77 -12.33
C ILE A 110 -12.31 0.07 -13.17
N LEU A 111 -11.26 -0.47 -12.55
CA LEU A 111 -10.20 -1.19 -13.26
C LEU A 111 -10.74 -2.43 -13.97
N GLN A 112 -11.61 -3.20 -13.32
CA GLN A 112 -12.29 -4.34 -13.95
C GLN A 112 -13.14 -3.89 -15.15
N TRP A 113 -13.88 -2.79 -15.02
CA TRP A 113 -14.70 -2.28 -16.12
C TRP A 113 -13.85 -1.75 -17.28
N LEU A 114 -12.75 -1.04 -16.99
CA LEU A 114 -11.80 -0.56 -18.00
C LEU A 114 -11.15 -1.73 -18.75
N GLN A 115 -10.71 -2.76 -18.03
CA GLN A 115 -10.13 -3.96 -18.62
C GLN A 115 -11.15 -4.69 -19.50
N ALA A 116 -12.39 -4.88 -19.02
CA ALA A 116 -13.47 -5.47 -19.80
C ALA A 116 -13.88 -4.59 -21.00
N ALA A 117 -13.69 -3.27 -20.90
CA ALA A 117 -13.86 -2.31 -22.00
C ALA A 117 -12.71 -2.40 -23.03
N GLY A 118 -11.69 -3.23 -22.81
CA GLY A 118 -10.55 -3.42 -23.71
C GLY A 118 -9.43 -2.39 -23.51
N THR A 119 -9.42 -1.69 -22.37
CA THR A 119 -8.37 -0.74 -22.01
C THR A 119 -7.19 -1.49 -21.44
N ASP A 120 -5.97 -1.16 -21.90
CA ASP A 120 -4.77 -1.63 -21.24
C ASP A 120 -4.58 -0.87 -19.91
N ILE A 121 -4.62 -1.60 -18.81
CA ILE A 121 -4.47 -1.05 -17.45
C ILE A 121 -3.12 -1.40 -16.82
N THR A 122 -2.19 -1.99 -17.60
CA THR A 122 -0.89 -2.44 -17.10
C THR A 122 -0.12 -1.31 -16.42
N ASP A 123 -0.11 -0.11 -17.03
CA ASP A 123 0.57 1.06 -16.46
C ASP A 123 -0.05 1.51 -15.14
N LEU A 124 -1.38 1.46 -14.99
CA LEU A 124 -2.07 1.80 -13.75
C LEU A 124 -1.81 0.78 -12.64
N GLN A 125 -1.65 -0.50 -13.00
CA GLN A 125 -1.31 -1.57 -12.07
C GLN A 125 0.17 -1.48 -11.63
N GLN A 126 1.10 -1.24 -12.56
CA GLN A 126 2.52 -1.05 -12.24
C GLN A 126 2.77 0.24 -11.42
N LYS A 127 2.06 1.33 -11.75
CA LYS A 127 2.08 2.55 -10.95
C LYS A 127 1.60 2.30 -9.53
N GLU A 128 0.54 1.50 -9.33
CA GLU A 128 0.05 1.18 -7.98
C GLU A 128 1.13 0.56 -7.09
N GLU A 129 1.90 -0.36 -7.65
CA GLU A 129 2.97 -1.06 -6.93
C GLU A 129 4.11 -0.11 -6.57
N THR A 130 4.39 0.88 -7.41
CA THR A 130 5.48 1.84 -7.21
C THR A 130 5.06 3.05 -6.36
N ASP A 131 3.79 3.47 -6.45
CA ASP A 131 3.25 4.66 -5.77
C ASP A 131 3.03 4.49 -4.28
N ARG A 132 3.10 3.25 -3.78
CA ARG A 132 3.06 2.99 -2.34
C ARG A 132 4.36 3.38 -1.66
N PHE A 133 5.51 3.30 -2.33
CA PHE A 133 6.77 3.69 -1.72
C PHE A 133 6.73 5.17 -1.30
N PHE A 134 7.02 5.44 -0.02
CA PHE A 134 7.12 6.81 0.47
C PHE A 134 8.59 7.20 0.59
N GLU A 135 9.30 6.63 1.56
CA GLU A 135 10.72 6.93 1.80
C GLU A 135 11.41 5.73 2.46
N ALA A 136 12.73 5.64 2.29
CA ALA A 136 13.56 4.69 3.00
C ALA A 136 14.88 5.30 3.45
N TYR A 137 15.40 4.80 4.57
CA TYR A 137 16.64 5.26 5.17
C TYR A 137 17.44 4.07 5.71
N THR A 138 18.75 4.19 5.69
CA THR A 138 19.64 3.20 6.32
C THR A 138 20.77 3.89 7.06
N PHE A 139 21.31 3.17 8.02
CA PHE A 139 22.57 3.45 8.68
C PHE A 139 23.20 2.12 9.08
N SER A 140 24.52 2.04 9.01
CA SER A 140 25.29 0.91 9.51
C SER A 140 26.66 1.37 9.96
N ASP A 141 27.17 0.76 11.01
CA ASP A 141 28.59 0.75 11.37
C ASP A 141 29.13 -0.69 11.35
N ASP A 142 30.35 -0.89 11.85
CA ASP A 142 31.00 -2.20 11.86
C ASP A 142 30.29 -3.24 12.78
N SER A 143 29.37 -2.78 13.63
CA SER A 143 28.69 -3.62 14.62
C SER A 143 27.23 -3.88 14.26
N GLN A 144 26.46 -2.85 13.95
CA GLN A 144 25.01 -2.92 13.76
C GLN A 144 24.56 -1.92 12.71
N GLY A 145 23.36 -2.16 12.19
CA GLY A 145 22.71 -1.23 11.27
C GLY A 145 21.20 -1.36 11.30
N PHE A 146 20.55 -0.54 10.51
CA PHE A 146 19.12 -0.67 10.28
C PHE A 146 18.70 -0.20 8.90
N ILE A 147 17.51 -0.65 8.49
CA ILE A 147 16.81 -0.15 7.32
C ILE A 147 15.40 0.21 7.74
N LEU A 148 15.05 1.49 7.61
CA LEU A 148 13.69 2.00 7.75
C LEU A 148 13.07 2.12 6.38
N LEU A 149 11.90 1.53 6.20
CA LEU A 149 11.10 1.62 4.97
C LEU A 149 9.70 2.07 5.34
N PHE A 150 9.20 3.11 4.66
CA PHE A 150 7.86 3.64 4.80
C PHE A 150 7.10 3.55 3.48
N TRP A 151 5.82 3.26 3.56
CA TRP A 151 4.92 3.26 2.42
C TRP A 151 3.56 3.84 2.80
N TYR A 152 2.84 4.35 1.80
CA TYR A 152 1.50 4.84 1.98
C TYR A 152 0.51 3.69 2.23
N GLU A 153 -0.30 3.84 3.28
CA GLU A 153 -1.41 2.92 3.59
C GLU A 153 -2.52 3.05 2.54
N ASP A 154 -2.69 4.26 1.98
CA ASP A 154 -3.70 4.55 0.97
C ASP A 154 -3.13 5.32 -0.24
N ARG A 155 -3.74 5.14 -1.41
CA ARG A 155 -3.38 5.88 -2.64
C ARG A 155 -3.57 7.40 -2.51
N ARG A 156 -4.38 7.86 -1.55
CA ARG A 156 -4.55 9.29 -1.27
C ARG A 156 -3.36 9.87 -0.51
N ARG A 157 -2.37 9.04 -0.15
CA ARG A 157 -1.12 9.43 0.50
C ARG A 157 -1.35 10.14 1.84
N ARG A 158 -2.46 9.82 2.52
CA ARG A 158 -2.87 10.50 3.77
C ARG A 158 -2.20 9.92 5.01
N LYS A 159 -1.78 8.67 4.92
CA LYS A 159 -1.14 7.93 6.01
C LYS A 159 -0.03 7.06 5.46
N VAL A 160 1.02 6.92 6.27
CA VAL A 160 2.12 5.99 6.02
C VAL A 160 2.25 5.05 7.18
N GLU A 161 2.58 3.81 6.87
CA GLU A 161 3.08 2.82 7.82
C GLU A 161 4.51 2.44 7.41
N GLY A 162 5.17 1.58 8.18
CA GLY A 162 6.53 1.20 7.84
C GLY A 162 7.04 -0.02 8.57
N VAL A 163 8.30 -0.33 8.31
CA VAL A 163 9.05 -1.37 9.00
C VAL A 163 10.48 -0.91 9.24
N ASN A 164 11.02 -1.27 10.40
CA ASN A 164 12.42 -1.13 10.74
C ASN A 164 13.07 -2.51 10.78
N PHE A 165 14.04 -2.78 9.90
CA PHE A 165 14.88 -3.97 9.97
C PHE A 165 16.11 -3.64 10.79
N LEU A 166 16.37 -4.39 11.87
CA LEU A 166 17.61 -4.31 12.63
C LEU A 166 18.60 -5.33 12.07
N LEU A 167 19.82 -4.86 11.81
CA LEU A 167 20.93 -5.62 11.23
C LEU A 167 22.04 -5.77 12.26
N ASP A 168 22.73 -6.90 12.26
CA ASP A 168 23.89 -7.13 13.12
C ASP A 168 25.02 -7.75 12.30
N TYR A 169 26.21 -7.16 12.39
CA TYR A 169 27.38 -7.56 11.61
C TYR A 169 28.34 -8.44 12.42
N ASN A 170 28.11 -8.60 13.73
CA ASN A 170 28.90 -9.48 14.56
C ASN A 170 28.49 -10.96 14.38
N PRO A 171 29.40 -11.91 14.65
CA PRO A 171 29.05 -13.33 14.67
C PRO A 171 27.94 -13.61 15.71
N PRO A 172 26.98 -14.49 15.41
CA PRO A 172 26.83 -15.29 14.19
C PRO A 172 26.02 -14.59 13.08
N TRP A 173 25.63 -13.33 13.27
CA TRP A 173 24.67 -12.64 12.41
C TRP A 173 25.26 -12.27 11.05
N GLU A 174 26.49 -11.77 10.99
CA GLU A 174 27.23 -11.51 9.73
C GLU A 174 26.41 -10.72 8.68
N GLY A 175 25.71 -9.69 9.14
CA GLY A 175 24.83 -8.85 8.33
C GLY A 175 23.43 -9.44 8.16
N ALA A 176 23.02 -10.44 8.93
CA ALA A 176 21.65 -10.92 8.96
C ALA A 176 20.70 -9.91 9.61
N VAL A 177 19.44 -9.98 9.22
CA VAL A 177 18.31 -9.35 9.92
C VAL A 177 18.14 -10.04 11.26
N LYS A 178 18.39 -9.27 12.32
CA LYS A 178 18.31 -9.68 13.73
C LYS A 178 16.92 -9.48 14.32
N ASP A 179 16.28 -8.38 13.94
CA ASP A 179 14.93 -8.05 14.38
C ASP A 179 14.17 -7.24 13.32
N ALA A 180 12.85 -7.19 13.45
CA ALA A 180 12.00 -6.35 12.61
C ALA A 180 10.87 -5.72 13.44
N MET A 181 10.68 -4.41 13.34
CA MET A 181 9.63 -3.70 14.05
C MET A 181 8.70 -3.00 13.07
N PHE A 182 7.41 -3.32 13.13
CA PHE A 182 6.40 -2.65 12.32
C PHE A 182 5.99 -1.33 12.95
N ILE A 183 5.87 -0.32 12.09
CA ILE A 183 5.52 1.05 12.45
C ILE A 183 4.06 1.25 12.04
N PRO A 184 3.15 1.50 12.99
CA PRO A 184 1.72 1.63 12.69
C PRO A 184 1.43 2.87 11.84
N ALA A 185 0.33 2.82 11.10
CA ALA A 185 -0.08 3.89 10.21
C ALA A 185 -0.30 5.23 10.93
N GLY A 186 0.24 6.31 10.37
CA GLY A 186 0.10 7.67 10.87
C GLY A 186 0.34 8.72 9.79
N GLN A 187 0.25 10.00 10.17
CA GLN A 187 0.51 11.10 9.22
C GLN A 187 1.98 11.05 8.74
N PRO A 188 2.25 11.24 7.43
CA PRO A 188 3.58 11.03 6.83
C PRO A 188 4.71 11.71 7.59
N GLU A 189 4.61 13.02 7.80
CA GLU A 189 5.66 13.82 8.45
C GLU A 189 5.83 13.42 9.91
N ARG A 190 4.74 13.12 10.61
CA ARG A 190 4.79 12.73 12.03
C ARG A 190 5.46 11.38 12.22
N VAL A 191 5.14 10.40 11.37
CA VAL A 191 5.74 9.06 11.43
C VAL A 191 7.24 9.15 11.15
N VAL A 192 7.62 9.82 10.07
CA VAL A 192 9.03 10.03 9.70
C VAL A 192 9.77 10.79 10.80
N GLN A 193 9.22 11.87 11.35
CA GLN A 193 9.85 12.60 12.45
C GLN A 193 9.99 11.76 13.72
N THR A 194 8.99 10.96 14.06
CA THR A 194 9.03 10.13 15.27
C THR A 194 10.14 9.06 15.15
N HIS A 195 10.25 8.41 14.00
CA HIS A 195 11.16 7.27 13.83
C HIS A 195 12.57 7.68 13.34
N LEU A 196 12.72 8.77 12.59
CA LEU A 196 14.04 9.31 12.22
C LEU A 196 14.56 10.34 13.22
N GLY A 197 13.67 11.08 13.89
CA GLY A 197 14.07 12.14 14.82
C GLY A 197 14.92 11.62 15.96
N PHE A 198 14.60 10.44 16.50
CA PHE A 198 15.43 9.77 17.50
C PHE A 198 16.88 9.55 17.03
N TRP A 199 17.08 9.07 15.79
CA TRP A 199 18.41 8.82 15.23
C TRP A 199 19.15 10.12 14.89
N ARG A 200 18.45 11.10 14.31
CA ARG A 200 19.02 12.42 14.00
C ARG A 200 19.49 13.16 15.25
N GLN A 201 18.71 13.10 16.34
CA GLN A 201 19.09 13.69 17.63
C GLN A 201 20.35 13.05 18.23
N ARG A 202 20.63 11.79 17.90
CA ARG A 202 21.86 11.08 18.28
C ARG A 202 23.03 11.32 17.34
N GLY A 203 22.88 12.19 16.33
CA GLY A 203 23.93 12.50 15.36
C GLY A 203 24.23 11.36 14.38
N VAL A 204 23.31 10.40 14.24
CA VAL A 204 23.50 9.26 13.32
C VAL A 204 23.34 9.74 11.87
N PRO A 205 24.34 9.54 10.98
CA PRO A 205 24.28 9.99 9.59
C PRO A 205 23.41 9.04 8.76
N LEU A 206 22.12 9.38 8.64
CA LEU A 206 21.16 8.60 7.86
C LEU A 206 21.40 8.76 6.36
N ILE A 207 21.43 7.65 5.64
CA ILE A 207 21.50 7.60 4.18
C ILE A 207 20.09 7.35 3.64
N SER A 208 19.59 8.21 2.75
CA SER A 208 18.32 7.99 2.07
C SER A 208 18.48 6.96 0.95
N LEU A 209 17.50 6.07 0.81
CA LEU A 209 17.42 5.05 -0.23
C LEU A 209 16.19 5.29 -1.09
N ASN A 210 16.31 5.13 -2.40
CA ASN A 210 15.15 4.99 -3.27
C ASN A 210 14.54 3.58 -3.17
N ALA A 211 13.39 3.35 -3.79
CA ALA A 211 12.66 2.08 -3.72
C ALA A 211 13.51 0.86 -4.16
N ILE A 212 14.26 1.01 -5.26
CA ILE A 212 15.15 -0.04 -5.78
C ILE A 212 16.25 -0.36 -4.76
N GLN A 213 16.94 0.67 -4.26
CA GLN A 213 18.02 0.51 -3.28
C GLN A 213 17.50 -0.09 -1.97
N ALA A 214 16.32 0.31 -1.50
CA ALA A 214 15.70 -0.26 -0.31
C ALA A 214 15.47 -1.77 -0.48
N LYS A 215 14.88 -2.20 -1.61
CA LYS A 215 14.69 -3.62 -1.92
C LYS A 215 16.02 -4.37 -2.03
N GLU A 216 16.99 -3.81 -2.77
CA GLU A 216 18.35 -4.38 -2.89
C GLU A 216 18.94 -4.65 -1.50
N HIS A 217 18.98 -3.64 -0.63
CA HIS A 217 19.55 -3.76 0.71
C HIS A 217 18.80 -4.79 1.55
N ILE A 218 17.48 -4.70 1.65
CA ILE A 218 16.68 -5.63 2.47
C ILE A 218 16.92 -7.08 2.03
N LEU A 219 16.82 -7.36 0.73
CA LEU A 219 16.95 -8.73 0.23
C LEU A 219 18.37 -9.29 0.37
N GLN A 220 19.41 -8.44 0.26
CA GLN A 220 20.79 -8.88 0.55
C GLN A 220 20.95 -9.34 2.01
N HIS A 221 20.37 -8.62 2.98
CA HIS A 221 20.41 -9.03 4.38
C HIS A 221 19.62 -10.31 4.66
N LEU A 222 18.49 -10.54 3.97
CA LEU A 222 17.77 -11.81 4.04
C LEU A 222 18.58 -12.98 3.44
N LEU A 223 19.39 -12.73 2.41
CA LEU A 223 20.34 -13.72 1.93
C LEU A 223 21.45 -14.00 2.95
N SER A 224 21.89 -13.00 3.73
CA SER A 224 22.80 -13.22 4.86
C SER A 224 22.18 -14.12 5.93
N ASN A 225 20.90 -13.93 6.31
CA ASN A 225 20.17 -14.88 7.18
C ASN A 225 20.24 -16.31 6.62
N ARG A 226 19.95 -16.49 5.33
CA ARG A 226 20.00 -17.80 4.67
C ARG A 226 21.40 -18.42 4.74
N ARG A 227 22.45 -17.66 4.41
CA ARG A 227 23.85 -18.13 4.45
C ARG A 227 24.28 -18.52 5.86
N ALA A 228 23.94 -17.70 6.85
CA ALA A 228 24.22 -17.95 8.27
C ALA A 228 23.33 -19.06 8.88
N LYS A 229 22.36 -19.61 8.12
CA LYS A 229 21.35 -20.55 8.59
C LYS A 229 20.61 -20.00 9.82
N ILE A 230 20.25 -18.72 9.76
CA ILE A 230 19.47 -18.00 10.77
C ILE A 230 18.06 -17.79 10.20
N ARG A 231 17.06 -18.22 10.97
CA ARG A 231 15.66 -18.04 10.63
C ARG A 231 15.26 -16.56 10.69
N LEU A 232 14.20 -16.18 9.99
CA LEU A 232 13.64 -14.83 10.12
C LEU A 232 13.17 -14.53 11.57
N PRO A 233 13.24 -13.25 12.01
CA PRO A 233 12.64 -12.80 13.27
C PRO A 233 11.13 -13.05 13.31
N ARG A 234 10.61 -13.41 14.48
CA ARG A 234 9.19 -13.74 14.68
C ARG A 234 8.25 -12.66 14.15
N ASP A 235 8.55 -11.39 14.41
CA ASP A 235 7.68 -10.28 14.00
C ASP A 235 7.62 -10.13 12.49
N LEU A 236 8.72 -10.41 11.78
CA LEU A 236 8.72 -10.46 10.32
C LEU A 236 7.89 -11.64 9.79
N ILE A 237 7.95 -12.80 10.45
CA ILE A 237 7.17 -13.99 10.08
C ILE A 237 5.66 -13.73 10.24
N ILE A 238 5.25 -13.14 11.36
CA ILE A 238 3.84 -12.81 11.63
C ILE A 238 3.32 -11.81 10.59
N SER A 239 4.15 -10.83 10.23
CA SER A 239 3.81 -9.80 9.24
C SER A 239 4.20 -10.16 7.81
N ARG A 240 4.24 -11.46 7.50
CA ARG A 240 4.51 -11.99 6.16
C ARG A 240 3.70 -11.31 5.07
N LYS A 241 2.40 -11.10 5.28
CA LYS A 241 1.52 -10.45 4.30
C LYS A 241 2.04 -9.04 3.97
N THR A 242 2.29 -8.23 5.00
CA THR A 242 2.82 -6.87 4.86
C THR A 242 4.17 -6.84 4.15
N PHE A 243 5.07 -7.78 4.44
CA PHE A 243 6.34 -7.88 3.74
C PHE A 243 6.16 -8.16 2.24
N LEU A 244 5.33 -9.15 1.89
CA LEU A 244 5.09 -9.51 0.50
C LEU A 244 4.43 -8.38 -0.27
N GLU A 245 3.47 -7.68 0.35
CA GLU A 245 2.67 -6.64 -0.30
C GLU A 245 3.34 -5.26 -0.36
N ASN A 246 4.41 -5.01 0.41
CA ASN A 246 5.03 -3.67 0.46
C ASN A 246 6.55 -3.67 0.29
N VAL A 247 7.23 -4.79 0.50
CA VAL A 247 8.68 -4.91 0.30
C VAL A 247 8.98 -5.67 -0.98
N LEU A 248 8.34 -6.83 -1.17
CA LEU A 248 8.67 -7.70 -2.30
C LEU A 248 8.18 -7.14 -3.65
N ILE A 249 7.15 -6.30 -3.64
CA ILE A 249 6.63 -5.61 -4.84
C ILE A 249 7.46 -4.39 -5.26
N LEU A 250 8.41 -3.93 -4.44
CA LEU A 250 9.25 -2.80 -4.82
C LEU A 250 9.99 -3.09 -6.15
N PRO A 251 10.34 -2.08 -6.95
CA PRO A 251 11.00 -2.30 -8.23
C PRO A 251 12.37 -2.98 -8.06
N ASP A 252 12.68 -3.88 -8.98
CA ASP A 252 13.99 -4.54 -9.05
C ASP A 252 15.02 -3.66 -9.78
N GLY A 253 16.25 -3.63 -9.26
CA GLY A 253 17.42 -3.06 -9.89
C GLY A 253 18.34 -4.15 -10.43
N ALA A 254 19.41 -3.74 -11.12
CA ALA A 254 20.38 -4.66 -11.71
C ALA A 254 21.08 -5.56 -10.67
N ARG A 255 21.11 -5.15 -9.40
CA ARG A 255 21.75 -5.90 -8.31
C ARG A 255 20.75 -6.49 -7.33
N THR A 256 19.44 -6.38 -7.60
CA THR A 256 18.43 -6.97 -6.72
C THR A 256 18.54 -8.48 -6.77
N PRO A 257 18.83 -9.15 -5.65
CA PRO A 257 18.93 -10.60 -5.64
C PRO A 257 17.54 -11.20 -5.84
N ARG A 258 17.49 -12.35 -6.52
CA ARG A 258 16.26 -13.11 -6.65
C ARG A 258 15.82 -13.60 -5.27
N PHE A 259 14.65 -13.16 -4.84
CA PHE A 259 14.00 -13.60 -3.62
C PHE A 259 12.49 -13.68 -3.89
N THR A 260 11.88 -14.81 -3.59
CA THR A 260 10.47 -15.08 -3.88
C THR A 260 9.66 -15.26 -2.60
N LYS A 261 8.34 -15.36 -2.75
CA LYS A 261 7.44 -15.78 -1.67
C LYS A 261 7.84 -17.13 -1.06
N GLN A 262 8.29 -18.07 -1.88
CA GLN A 262 8.74 -19.39 -1.41
C GLN A 262 10.04 -19.29 -0.63
N ASP A 263 10.97 -18.43 -1.07
CA ASP A 263 12.22 -18.15 -0.36
C ASP A 263 11.97 -17.61 1.05
N PHE A 264 10.99 -16.71 1.19
CA PHE A 264 10.55 -16.20 2.48
C PHE A 264 10.02 -17.33 3.37
N ASP A 265 9.14 -18.18 2.83
CA ASP A 265 8.49 -19.26 3.58
C ASP A 265 9.51 -20.27 4.09
N GLU A 266 10.47 -20.64 3.26
CA GLU A 266 11.58 -21.52 3.64
C GLU A 266 12.43 -20.89 4.76
N LEU A 267 12.83 -19.62 4.60
CA LEU A 267 13.67 -18.92 5.58
C LEU A 267 12.93 -18.63 6.90
N SER A 268 11.60 -18.59 6.87
CA SER A 268 10.77 -18.47 8.06
C SER A 268 10.73 -19.75 8.92
N GLN A 269 11.09 -20.89 8.34
CA GLN A 269 11.00 -22.21 8.99
C GLN A 269 12.35 -22.84 9.29
N THR A 270 13.38 -22.49 8.52
CA THR A 270 14.70 -23.13 8.57
C THR A 270 15.74 -22.31 9.32
N GLY A 271 16.72 -22.99 9.94
CA GLY A 271 17.83 -22.36 10.65
C GLY A 271 17.61 -22.15 12.16
N LYS A 272 18.62 -21.55 12.82
CA LYS A 272 18.54 -21.16 14.23
C LYS A 272 17.64 -19.94 14.37
N SER A 273 16.75 -19.93 15.37
CA SER A 273 15.88 -18.78 15.60
C SER A 273 16.65 -17.62 16.24
N PRO A 274 16.30 -16.35 15.92
CA PRO A 274 16.89 -15.19 16.58
C PRO A 274 16.79 -15.21 18.10
N GLU A 275 15.72 -15.79 18.66
CA GLU A 275 15.51 -15.93 20.10
C GLU A 275 16.47 -16.94 20.72
N ALA A 276 16.77 -18.04 20.02
CA ALA A 276 17.75 -19.02 20.48
C ALA A 276 19.16 -18.42 20.50
N ILE A 277 19.51 -17.62 19.48
CA ILE A 277 20.79 -16.91 19.42
C ILE A 277 20.87 -15.88 20.55
N ARG A 278 19.85 -15.02 20.72
CA ARG A 278 19.79 -14.04 21.82
C ARG A 278 19.92 -14.70 23.19
N ARG A 279 19.25 -15.82 23.43
CA ARG A 279 19.35 -16.55 24.70
C ARG A 279 20.78 -17.04 24.95
N TYR A 280 21.43 -17.56 23.90
CA TYR A 280 22.84 -17.96 24.00
C TYR A 280 23.74 -16.75 24.31
N GLU A 281 23.59 -15.64 23.58
CA GLU A 281 24.34 -14.40 23.81
C GLU A 281 24.17 -13.87 25.24
N GLN A 282 22.97 -13.95 25.79
CA GLN A 282 22.67 -13.53 27.17
C GLN A 282 23.27 -14.46 28.23
N THR A 283 23.45 -15.75 27.90
CA THR A 283 23.93 -16.76 28.86
C THR A 283 25.44 -16.90 28.84
N VAL A 284 26.05 -16.80 27.66
CA VAL A 284 27.48 -17.10 27.43
C VAL A 284 28.28 -15.83 27.12
N GLY A 285 27.61 -14.75 26.73
CA GLY A 285 28.25 -13.56 26.18
C GLY A 285 28.11 -13.49 24.68
N ARG A 286 28.40 -12.31 24.12
CA ARG A 286 28.31 -12.04 22.68
C ARG A 286 29.67 -12.19 22.02
N MET A 287 29.70 -12.80 20.85
CA MET A 287 30.89 -12.79 20.01
C MET A 287 30.95 -11.46 19.26
N VAL A 288 32.10 -10.80 19.26
CA VAL A 288 32.35 -9.57 18.50
C VAL A 288 33.56 -9.75 17.60
N ARG A 289 33.53 -9.14 16.42
CA ARG A 289 34.69 -9.13 15.53
C ARG A 289 35.48 -7.84 15.76
N LEU A 290 36.75 -7.99 16.09
CA LEU A 290 37.68 -6.89 16.34
C LEU A 290 38.20 -6.31 15.01
N PRO A 291 38.78 -5.10 15.01
CA PRO A 291 39.33 -4.48 13.81
C PRO A 291 40.43 -5.30 13.11
N ASP A 292 41.13 -6.18 13.84
CA ASP A 292 42.13 -7.10 13.31
C ASP A 292 41.52 -8.38 12.70
N GLY A 293 40.20 -8.47 12.66
CA GLY A 293 39.44 -9.61 12.15
C GLY A 293 39.29 -10.77 13.13
N LYS A 294 39.92 -10.72 14.31
CA LYS A 294 39.76 -11.77 15.32
C LYS A 294 38.41 -11.66 16.01
N GLU A 295 37.91 -12.81 16.46
CA GLU A 295 36.67 -12.87 17.21
C GLU A 295 36.97 -12.96 18.71
N ALA A 296 36.25 -12.17 19.50
CA ALA A 296 36.36 -12.15 20.94
C ALA A 296 35.00 -12.42 21.57
N LEU A 297 34.97 -13.29 22.60
CA LEU A 297 33.78 -13.48 23.42
C LEU A 297 33.76 -12.40 24.51
N ILE A 298 32.72 -11.57 24.50
CA ILE A 298 32.45 -10.58 25.54
C ILE A 298 31.43 -11.20 26.50
N ASP A 299 31.89 -11.60 27.68
CA ASP A 299 31.08 -12.24 28.73
C ASP A 299 29.88 -11.35 29.12
N ALA A 300 28.71 -11.96 29.26
CA ALA A 300 27.49 -11.28 29.69
C ALA A 300 27.62 -10.67 31.09
N ASN A 301 28.47 -11.25 31.95
CA ASN A 301 28.66 -10.81 33.34
C ASN A 301 29.58 -9.59 33.51
N LEU A 302 30.28 -9.16 32.45
CA LEU A 302 31.19 -8.00 32.50
C LEU A 302 30.46 -6.66 32.31
N VAL A 303 29.18 -6.66 31.92
CA VAL A 303 28.43 -5.43 31.60
C VAL A 303 27.68 -4.84 32.81
N GLU A 304 27.54 -5.58 33.92
CA GLU A 304 26.82 -5.10 35.12
C GLU A 304 27.67 -4.28 36.11
N ASN A 305 28.99 -4.15 35.91
CA ASN A 305 29.89 -3.54 36.90
C ASN A 305 30.47 -2.16 36.51
N ASP A 306 29.93 -1.48 35.51
CA ASP A 306 30.23 -0.06 35.27
C ASP A 306 29.09 0.81 35.85
N PRO A 307 29.24 1.36 37.06
CA PRO A 307 28.35 2.41 37.53
C PRO A 307 28.65 3.68 36.73
N LEU A 308 27.65 4.16 35.99
CA LEU A 308 27.59 5.54 35.51
C LEU A 308 27.58 6.53 36.68
#